data_AF-A0A1E8EXP7-F1
#
_entry.id   AF-A0A1E8EXP7-F1
#
_cell.length_a   1.000
_cell.length_b   1.000
_cell.length_c   1.000
_cell.angle_alpha   90.00
_cell.angle_beta   90.00
_cell.angle_gamma   90.00
#
_symmetry.space_group_name_H-M   'P 1'
#
loop_
_entity.id
_entity.type
_entity.pdbx_description
1 polymer ?
#
loop_
_entity_poly.entity_id
_entity_poly.type
_entity_poly.pdbx_seq_one_letter_code
_entity_poly.pdbx_strand_id
1 'polypeptide(L)'
;MIKKVFSQVKEEELYHDIIESLVTALEAKDLYTKGHSERVANMVHVLSKYLGIKGKKLEIIHIAAHVHDIGKIGVPDKILNKK
;
A
#
# COMPACT_ATOMS: atom_id res chain seq x y z
N MET A 1 -20.07 9.84 -20.53
CA MET A 1 -18.59 9.74 -20.71
C MET A 1 -17.89 9.03 -19.55
N ILE A 2 -18.43 9.01 -18.33
CA ILE A 2 -17.80 8.36 -17.15
C ILE A 2 -17.88 6.82 -17.18
N LYS A 3 -18.94 6.23 -17.74
CA LYS A 3 -19.13 4.75 -17.77
C LYS A 3 -18.07 3.98 -18.60
N LYS A 4 -17.35 4.64 -19.52
CA LYS A 4 -16.39 3.97 -20.42
C LYS A 4 -14.98 3.85 -19.81
N VAL A 5 -14.68 4.63 -18.79
CA VAL A 5 -13.37 4.59 -18.08
C VAL A 5 -13.30 3.35 -17.18
N PHE A 6 -14.41 2.97 -16.53
CA PHE A 6 -14.43 1.82 -15.62
C PHE A 6 -14.61 0.46 -16.31
N SER A 7 -15.01 0.43 -17.59
CA SER A 7 -15.28 -0.82 -18.32
C SER A 7 -14.03 -1.56 -18.83
N GLN A 8 -12.83 -1.00 -18.63
CA GLN A 8 -11.56 -1.58 -19.12
C GLN A 8 -10.52 -1.85 -18.03
N VAL A 9 -10.79 -1.48 -16.78
CA VAL A 9 -9.86 -1.72 -15.67
C VAL A 9 -10.10 -3.13 -15.16
N LYS A 10 -9.07 -3.99 -15.16
CA LYS A 10 -9.16 -5.29 -14.51
C LYS A 10 -9.38 -5.06 -13.02
N GLU A 11 -10.26 -5.84 -12.37
CA GLU A 11 -10.54 -5.69 -10.93
C GLU A 11 -9.25 -5.60 -10.10
N GLU A 12 -8.24 -6.39 -10.44
CA GLU A 12 -6.91 -6.41 -9.79
C GLU A 12 -6.16 -5.07 -9.88
N GLU A 13 -6.23 -4.36 -11.01
CA GLU A 13 -5.63 -3.02 -11.16
C GLU A 13 -6.38 -1.99 -10.32
N LEU A 14 -7.72 -2.06 -10.28
CA LEU A 14 -8.53 -1.15 -9.47
C LEU A 14 -8.23 -1.27 -7.97
N TYR A 15 -8.05 -2.49 -7.47
CA TYR A 15 -7.67 -2.69 -6.06
C TYR A 15 -6.30 -2.11 -5.76
N HIS A 16 -5.35 -2.25 -6.69
CA HIS A 16 -4.01 -1.70 -6.53
C HIS A 16 -4.02 -0.18 -6.42
N ASP A 17 -4.72 0.49 -7.34
CA ASP A 17 -4.83 1.96 -7.37
C ASP A 17 -5.51 2.52 -6.11
N ILE A 18 -6.53 1.82 -5.59
CA ILE A 18 -7.21 2.20 -4.35
C ILE A 18 -6.24 2.09 -3.16
N ILE A 19 -5.49 0.98 -3.08
CA ILE A 19 -4.51 0.77 -2.01
C ILE A 19 -3.42 1.83 -2.08
N GLU A 20 -2.88 2.12 -3.26
CA GLU A 20 -1.85 3.14 -3.46
C GLU A 20 -2.35 4.54 -3.07
N SER A 21 -3.60 4.85 -3.39
CA SER A 21 -4.23 6.12 -2.99
C SER A 21 -4.35 6.26 -1.48
N LEU A 22 -4.73 5.18 -0.78
CA LEU A 22 -4.83 5.16 0.69
C LEU A 22 -3.46 5.30 1.36
N VAL A 23 -2.45 4.60 0.82
CA VAL A 23 -1.06 4.71 1.29
C VAL A 23 -0.55 6.13 1.08
N THR A 24 -0.78 6.71 -0.09
CA THR A 24 -0.38 8.09 -0.42
C THR A 24 -1.02 9.10 0.55
N ALA A 25 -2.31 8.94 0.86
CA ALA A 25 -3.02 9.78 1.80
C ALA A 25 -2.44 9.67 3.24
N LEU A 26 -2.05 8.46 3.65
CA LEU A 26 -1.37 8.26 4.93
C LEU A 26 0.00 8.91 4.95
N GLU A 27 0.80 8.72 3.90
CA GLU A 27 2.15 9.28 3.80
C GLU A 27 2.15 10.82 3.79
N ALA A 28 1.07 11.44 3.30
CA ALA A 28 0.89 12.89 3.39
C ALA A 28 0.70 13.39 4.84
N LYS A 29 0.19 12.53 5.75
CA LYS A 29 -0.03 12.84 7.17
C LYS A 29 1.20 12.60 8.04
N ASP A 30 2.04 11.65 7.65
CA ASP A 30 3.26 11.24 8.37
C ASP A 30 4.51 11.74 7.64
N LEU A 31 5.14 12.81 8.16
CA LEU A 31 6.30 13.49 7.59
C LEU A 31 7.50 12.57 7.29
N TYR A 32 7.55 11.37 7.89
CA TYR A 32 8.66 10.43 7.75
C TYR A 32 8.58 9.52 6.50
N THR A 33 7.45 9.49 5.79
CA THR A 33 7.07 8.24 5.10
C THR A 33 6.97 8.26 3.58
N LYS A 34 7.32 9.34 2.86
CA LYS A 34 7.18 9.32 1.38
C LYS A 34 7.95 8.13 0.75
N GLY A 35 7.20 7.23 0.12
CA GLY A 35 7.69 6.00 -0.50
C GLY A 35 8.24 4.96 0.49
N HIS A 36 8.05 5.11 1.80
CA HIS A 36 8.48 4.13 2.78
C HIS A 36 7.72 2.82 2.59
N SER A 37 6.41 2.91 2.48
CA SER A 37 5.54 1.74 2.36
C SER A 37 5.83 0.98 1.07
N GLU A 38 6.08 1.71 -0.02
CA GLU A 38 6.49 1.14 -1.31
C GLU A 38 7.85 0.41 -1.21
N ARG A 39 8.87 1.03 -0.61
CA ARG A 39 10.18 0.38 -0.43
C ARG A 39 10.08 -0.89 0.41
N VAL A 40 9.33 -0.84 1.52
CA VAL A 40 9.10 -2.00 2.39
C VAL A 40 8.35 -3.10 1.63
N ALA A 41 7.29 -2.76 0.90
CA ALA A 41 6.54 -3.72 0.10
C ALA A 41 7.42 -4.43 -0.94
N ASN A 42 8.22 -3.67 -1.69
CA ASN A 42 9.16 -4.22 -2.67
C ASN A 42 10.20 -5.16 -2.01
N MET A 43 10.78 -4.76 -0.88
CA MET A 43 11.73 -5.59 -0.14
C MET A 43 11.08 -6.91 0.34
N VAL A 44 9.88 -6.82 0.89
CA VAL A 44 9.11 -7.99 1.36
C VAL A 44 8.73 -8.91 0.20
N HIS A 45 8.38 -8.36 -0.97
CA HIS A 45 8.07 -9.14 -2.17
C HIS A 45 9.28 -9.94 -2.63
N VAL A 46 10.46 -9.31 -2.74
CA VAL A 46 11.72 -9.98 -3.11
C VAL A 46 12.07 -11.08 -2.11
N LEU A 47 12.01 -10.78 -0.81
CA LEU A 47 12.27 -11.76 0.26
C LEU A 47 11.30 -12.95 0.18
N SER A 48 10.01 -12.69 -0.01
CA SER A 48 8.98 -13.72 -0.09
C SER A 48 9.21 -14.65 -1.29
N LYS A 49 9.63 -14.11 -2.44
CA LYS A 49 10.03 -14.92 -3.61
C LYS A 49 11.23 -15.79 -3.31
N TYR A 50 12.24 -15.24 -2.63
CA TYR A 50 13.43 -15.99 -2.24
C TYR A 50 13.10 -17.17 -1.31
N LEU A 51 12.12 -16.98 -0.42
CA LEU A 51 11.59 -18.03 0.46
C LEU A 51 10.66 -19.03 -0.25
N GLY A 52 10.50 -18.94 -1.57
CA GLY A 52 9.69 -19.86 -2.36
C GLY A 52 8.18 -19.60 -2.30
N ILE A 53 7.74 -18.45 -1.76
CA ILE A 53 6.32 -18.06 -1.76
C ILE A 53 5.91 -17.63 -3.17
N LYS A 54 4.77 -18.13 -3.64
CA LYS A 54 4.29 -17.95 -5.03
C LYS A 54 2.78 -17.70 -5.09
N GLY A 55 2.33 -17.24 -6.26
CA GLY A 55 0.93 -17.04 -6.59
C GLY A 55 0.24 -16.05 -5.65
N LYS A 56 -1.05 -16.29 -5.38
CA LYS A 56 -1.90 -15.41 -4.57
C LYS A 56 -1.31 -15.06 -3.20
N LYS A 57 -0.56 -15.96 -2.57
CA LYS A 57 0.06 -15.69 -1.26
C LYS A 57 1.15 -14.61 -1.35
N LEU A 58 1.92 -14.59 -2.44
CA LEU A 58 2.94 -13.57 -2.67
C LEU A 58 2.30 -12.19 -2.87
N GLU A 59 1.21 -12.12 -3.63
CA GLU A 59 0.44 -10.90 -3.86
C GLU A 59 -0.17 -10.35 -2.57
N ILE A 60 -0.80 -11.23 -1.76
CA ILE A 60 -1.36 -10.85 -0.46
C ILE A 60 -0.28 -10.26 0.45
N ILE A 61 0.90 -10.88 0.51
CA ILE A 61 2.00 -10.39 1.32
C ILE A 61 2.47 -9.01 0.83
N HIS A 62 2.56 -8.82 -0.49
CA HIS A 62 2.96 -7.55 -1.08
C HIS A 62 1.96 -6.43 -0.73
N ILE A 63 0.66 -6.70 -0.88
CA ILE A 63 -0.41 -5.78 -0.50
C ILE A 63 -0.38 -5.48 1.00
N ALA A 64 -0.23 -6.51 1.84
CA ALA A 64 -0.18 -6.34 3.30
C ALA A 64 0.99 -5.43 3.72
N ALA A 65 2.13 -5.53 3.06
CA ALA A 65 3.27 -4.67 3.31
C ALA A 65 3.01 -3.20 2.90
N HIS A 66 2.28 -2.95 1.80
CA HIS A 66 1.86 -1.60 1.43
C HIS A 66 0.99 -0.94 2.50
N VAL A 67 0.08 -1.69 3.11
CA VAL A 67 -0.92 -1.15 4.06
C VAL A 67 -0.58 -1.37 5.53
N HIS A 68 0.61 -1.87 5.87
CA HIS A 68 0.94 -2.29 7.23
C HIS A 68 0.72 -1.19 8.29
N ASP A 69 0.93 0.06 7.88
CA ASP A 69 0.83 1.26 8.72
C ASP A 69 -0.50 2.00 8.58
N ILE A 70 -1.50 1.47 7.87
CA ILE A 70 -2.79 2.13 7.60
C ILE A 70 -3.52 2.59 8.89
N GLY A 71 -3.28 1.89 10.00
CA GLY A 71 -3.84 2.25 11.32
C GLY A 71 -3.43 3.64 11.82
N LYS A 72 -2.32 4.21 11.32
CA LYS A 72 -1.85 5.56 11.66
C LYS A 72 -2.84 6.66 11.24
N ILE A 73 -3.75 6.41 10.30
CA ILE A 73 -4.80 7.38 9.90
C ILE A 73 -5.59 7.87 11.13
N GLY A 74 -5.92 6.97 12.05
CA GLY A 74 -6.69 7.29 13.26
C GLY A 74 -5.89 7.95 14.39
N VAL A 75 -4.56 8.04 14.26
CA VAL A 75 -3.70 8.57 15.32
C VAL A 75 -3.71 10.11 15.27
N PRO A 76 -3.89 10.81 16.41
CA PRO A 76 -3.80 12.27 16.47
C PRO A 76 -2.40 12.78 16.10
N ASP A 77 -2.33 13.90 15.36
CA ASP A 77 -1.06 14.45 14.84
C ASP A 77 -0.04 14.76 15.94
N LYS A 78 -0.50 15.21 17.11
CA LYS A 78 0.35 15.47 18.29
C LYS A 78 1.05 14.22 18.84
N ILE A 79 0.50 13.04 18.58
CA ILE A 79 1.08 11.74 18.94
C ILE A 79 1.95 11.24 17.80
N LEU A 80 1.45 11.32 16.56
CA LEU A 80 2.13 10.82 15.37
C LEU A 80 3.45 11.57 15.09
N ASN A 81 3.45 12.90 15.28
CA ASN A 81 4.59 13.79 15.03
C ASN A 81 5.27 14.24 16.33
N LYS A 82 5.19 13.44 17.39
CA LYS A 82 5.77 13.78 18.69
C LYS A 82 7.31 13.77 18.61
N LYS A 83 7.95 14.85 19.06
CA LYS A 83 9.40 14.92 19.28
C LYS A 83 9.78 14.40 20.67
#